data_AF-A0A859CVQ3-F1
#
_entry.id   AF-A0A859CVQ3-F1
#
_cell.length_a   1.000
_cell.length_b   1.000
_cell.length_c   1.000
_cell.angle_alpha   90.00
_cell.angle_beta   90.00
_cell.angle_gamma   90.00
#
_symmetry.space_group_name_H-M   'P 1'
#
loop_
_entity.id
_entity.type
_entity.pdbx_description
1 polymer ?
#
loop_
_entity_poly.entity_id
_entity_poly.type
_entity_poly.pdbx_seq_one_letter_code
_entity_poly.pdbx_strand_id
1 'polypeptide(L)'
;MKTFTKTALTLLAASVMTTAAFAETGTERVQSAKGGVEALGITLENMGASVDTSVNLNGAYTFDQKEAIYSAKHDELQNKFDVLHAQSAE
;
A
#
# COMPACT_ATOMS: atom_id res chain seq x y z
N MET A 1 -10.67 -30.03 -17.48
CA MET A 1 -10.61 -28.56 -17.31
C MET A 1 -11.60 -28.21 -16.23
N LYS A 2 -11.14 -27.71 -15.07
CA LYS A 2 -11.99 -27.47 -13.89
C LYS A 2 -12.55 -26.04 -13.97
N THR A 3 -13.86 -25.97 -14.04
CA THR A 3 -14.69 -24.79 -14.23
C THR A 3 -14.64 -23.87 -13.00
N PHE A 4 -14.22 -22.64 -13.24
CA PHE A 4 -14.56 -21.38 -12.57
C PHE A 4 -15.36 -21.44 -11.25
N THR A 5 -14.70 -21.11 -10.15
CA THR A 5 -15.35 -20.53 -8.95
C THR A 5 -15.07 -19.03 -8.94
N LYS A 6 -15.73 -18.26 -9.82
CA LYS A 6 -15.56 -16.79 -9.98
C LYS A 6 -16.47 -15.95 -9.05
N THR A 7 -17.07 -16.50 -7.99
CA THR A 7 -18.25 -15.86 -7.35
C THR A 7 -18.06 -15.29 -5.94
N ALA A 8 -16.84 -15.06 -5.44
CA ALA A 8 -16.66 -14.65 -4.03
C ALA A 8 -16.04 -13.26 -3.77
N LEU A 9 -15.58 -12.52 -4.79
CA LEU A 9 -14.72 -11.34 -4.55
C LEU A 9 -15.44 -9.97 -4.56
N THR A 10 -16.78 -9.94 -4.48
CA THR A 10 -17.55 -8.70 -4.70
C THR A 10 -17.69 -7.78 -3.48
N LEU A 11 -17.07 -8.05 -2.31
CA LEU A 11 -17.50 -7.38 -1.07
C LEU A 11 -16.60 -6.26 -0.50
N LEU A 12 -15.44 -5.91 -1.07
CA LEU A 12 -14.52 -4.99 -0.38
C LEU A 12 -13.94 -3.86 -1.24
N ALA A 13 -14.77 -3.20 -2.03
CA ALA A 13 -14.36 -2.04 -2.84
C ALA A 13 -15.04 -0.72 -2.44
N ALA A 14 -15.56 -0.60 -1.21
CA ALA A 14 -16.39 0.54 -0.80
C ALA A 14 -15.83 1.36 0.38
N SER A 15 -14.52 1.33 0.63
CA SER A 15 -13.90 2.17 1.68
C SER A 15 -12.63 2.86 1.19
N VAL A 16 -12.75 3.64 0.12
CA VAL A 16 -11.73 4.64 -0.23
C VAL A 16 -12.41 6.00 -0.27
N MET A 17 -11.72 7.00 0.27
CA MET A 17 -12.09 8.42 0.35
C MET A 17 -12.79 8.87 1.64
N THR A 18 -12.13 8.67 2.77
CA THR A 18 -12.23 9.64 3.87
C THR A 18 -10.83 10.17 4.17
N THR A 19 -10.30 11.02 3.30
CA THR A 19 -9.09 11.81 3.61
C THR A 19 -9.53 12.90 4.58
N ALA A 20 -9.53 12.57 5.88
CA ALA A 20 -9.81 13.54 6.92
C ALA A 20 -8.62 14.50 7.01
N ALA A 21 -8.83 15.74 6.57
CA ALA A 21 -7.87 16.84 6.72
C ALA A 21 -7.84 17.28 8.19
N PHE A 22 -7.21 16.48 9.05
CA PHE A 22 -6.78 16.92 10.36
C PHE A 22 -5.53 17.79 10.20
N ALA A 23 -5.30 18.73 11.11
CA ALA A 23 -4.11 19.57 11.14
C ALA A 23 -2.88 18.69 11.44
N GLU A 24 -2.35 18.06 10.39
CA GLU A 24 -1.37 16.99 10.46
C GLU A 24 0.04 17.57 10.64
N THR A 25 0.69 17.26 11.76
CA THR A 25 2.10 17.59 11.97
C THR A 25 2.97 16.74 11.04
N GLY A 26 4.18 17.21 10.70
CA GLY A 26 5.09 16.45 9.82
C GLY A 26 5.40 15.04 10.31
N THR A 27 5.31 14.78 11.62
CA THR A 27 5.47 13.44 12.19
C THR A 27 4.28 12.54 11.85
N GLU A 28 3.05 13.06 11.92
CA GLU A 28 1.83 12.30 11.60
C GLU A 28 1.81 11.90 10.12
N ARG A 29 2.25 12.79 9.20
CA ARG A 29 2.40 12.48 7.77
C ARG A 29 3.34 11.32 7.50
N VAL A 30 4.52 11.35 8.13
CA VAL A 30 5.50 10.26 7.98
C VAL A 30 4.96 8.95 8.53
N GLN A 31 4.24 8.98 9.66
CA GLN A 31 3.65 7.78 10.26
C GLN A 31 2.49 7.23 9.44
N SER A 32 1.67 8.11 8.88
CA SER A 32 0.59 7.75 7.96
C SER A 32 1.15 7.08 6.70
N ALA A 33 2.16 7.68 6.07
CA ALA A 33 2.83 7.12 4.90
C ALA A 33 3.49 5.76 5.20
N LYS A 34 4.15 5.63 6.37
CA LYS A 34 4.70 4.35 6.84
C LYS A 34 3.61 3.29 7.04
N GLY A 35 2.51 3.66 7.69
CA GLY A 35 1.36 2.77 7.90
C GLY A 35 0.75 2.28 6.59
N GLY A 36 0.68 3.14 5.57
CA GLY A 36 0.25 2.76 4.22
C GLY A 36 1.16 1.70 3.59
N VAL A 37 2.48 1.88 3.66
CA VAL A 37 3.47 0.90 3.17
C VAL A 37 3.33 -0.44 3.89
N GLU A 38 3.17 -0.43 5.22
CA GLU A 38 3.00 -1.64 6.01
C GLU A 38 1.68 -2.37 5.68
N ALA A 39 0.56 -1.64 5.60
CA ALA A 39 -0.75 -2.22 5.29
C ALA A 39 -0.80 -2.84 3.89
N LEU A 40 -0.21 -2.15 2.90
CA LEU A 40 -0.14 -2.64 1.53
C LEU A 40 0.83 -3.82 1.41
N GLY A 41 1.95 -3.78 2.15
CA GLY A 41 2.87 -4.91 2.28
C GLY A 41 2.20 -6.16 2.82
N ILE A 42 1.45 -6.05 3.93
CA ILE A 42 0.69 -7.17 4.51
C ILE A 42 -0.35 -7.69 3.53
N THR A 43 -1.01 -6.81 2.77
CA THR A 43 -1.98 -7.22 1.75
C THR A 43 -1.31 -8.04 0.64
N LEU A 44 -0.16 -7.59 0.14
CA LEU A 44 0.65 -8.29 -0.85
C LEU A 44 1.15 -9.65 -0.34
N GLU A 45 1.60 -9.71 0.92
CA GLU A 45 1.99 -10.96 1.57
C GLU A 45 0.81 -11.93 1.70
N ASN A 46 -0.37 -11.43 2.06
CA ASN A 46 -1.61 -12.23 2.11
C ASN A 46 -2.05 -12.72 0.72
N MET A 47 -1.70 -12.00 -0.35
CA MET A 47 -1.88 -12.45 -1.73
C MET A 47 -0.80 -13.47 -2.17
N GLY A 48 0.15 -13.80 -1.29
CA GLY A 48 1.21 -14.78 -1.55
C GLY A 48 2.49 -14.17 -2.16
N ALA A 49 2.60 -12.84 -2.22
CA ALA A 49 3.78 -12.16 -2.72
C ALA A 49 4.75 -11.77 -1.59
N SER A 50 6.02 -12.17 -1.69
CA SER A 50 7.07 -11.64 -0.82
C SER A 50 7.43 -10.23 -1.28
N VAL A 51 7.16 -9.24 -0.43
CA VAL A 51 7.48 -7.85 -0.68
C VAL A 51 8.30 -7.28 0.48
N ASP A 52 9.33 -6.52 0.14
CA ASP A 52 10.10 -5.78 1.13
C ASP A 52 9.42 -4.44 1.40
N THR A 53 9.04 -4.20 2.64
CA THR A 53 8.47 -2.94 3.14
C THR A 53 9.52 -2.05 3.80
N SER A 54 10.77 -2.49 3.85
CA SER A 54 11.86 -1.72 4.45
C SER A 54 12.09 -0.43 3.67
N VAL A 55 12.21 0.67 4.40
CA VAL A 55 12.48 1.99 3.82
C VAL A 55 13.80 2.53 4.34
N ASN A 56 14.69 2.87 3.40
CA ASN A 56 15.96 3.50 3.73
C ASN A 56 15.79 5.02 3.83
N LEU A 57 15.85 5.54 5.06
CA LEU A 57 15.74 6.98 5.34
C LEU A 57 17.10 7.68 5.42
N ASN A 58 18.21 7.02 5.07
CA ASN A 58 19.52 7.68 5.07
C ASN A 58 19.51 8.86 4.11
N GLY A 59 19.89 10.04 4.62
CA GLY A 59 19.90 11.29 3.87
C GLY A 59 18.58 12.06 3.88
N ALA A 60 17.52 11.54 4.52
CA ALA A 60 16.27 12.28 4.73
C ALA A 60 16.27 12.98 6.10
N TYR A 61 16.45 14.30 6.08
CA TYR A 61 16.59 15.11 7.29
C TYR A 61 15.30 15.81 7.70
N THR A 62 14.40 16.05 6.74
CA THR A 62 13.10 16.71 6.97
C THR A 62 11.95 15.71 6.94
N PHE A 63 10.80 16.08 7.52
CA PHE A 63 9.59 15.26 7.48
C PHE A 63 9.12 15.02 6.05
N ASP A 64 9.11 16.05 5.20
CA ASP A 64 8.66 15.95 3.82
C ASP A 64 9.57 15.03 2.98
N GLN A 65 10.88 15.03 3.24
CA GLN A 65 11.81 14.08 2.61
C GLN A 65 11.53 12.63 3.04
N LYS A 66 11.23 12.40 4.32
CA LYS A 66 10.90 11.06 4.82
C LYS A 66 9.57 10.57 4.26
N GLU A 67 8.56 11.45 4.23
CA GLU A 67 7.26 11.20 3.62
C GLU A 67 7.41 10.84 2.14
N ALA A 68 8.19 11.60 1.37
CA ALA A 68 8.42 11.32 -0.05
C ALA A 68 9.04 9.94 -0.28
N ILE A 69 9.96 9.49 0.58
CA ILE A 69 10.55 8.15 0.45
C ILE A 69 9.51 7.07 0.78
N TYR A 70 8.72 7.24 1.84
CA TYR A 70 7.64 6.30 2.15
C TYR A 70 6.57 6.28 1.05
N SER A 71 6.22 7.43 0.47
CA SER A 71 5.28 7.53 -0.66
C SER A 71 5.83 6.80 -1.89
N ALA A 72 7.10 6.98 -2.23
CA ALA A 72 7.72 6.26 -3.34
C ALA A 72 7.70 4.74 -3.12
N LYS A 73 7.91 4.29 -1.88
CA LYS A 73 7.79 2.88 -1.52
C LYS A 73 6.35 2.39 -1.64
N HIS A 74 5.38 3.20 -1.21
CA HIS A 74 3.97 2.90 -1.34
C HIS A 74 3.58 2.72 -2.81
N ASP A 75 4.03 3.60 -3.70
CA ASP A 75 3.76 3.50 -5.15
C ASP A 75 4.40 2.24 -5.77
N GLU A 76 5.59 1.83 -5.30
CA GLU A 76 6.22 0.57 -5.72
C GLU A 76 5.33 -0.64 -5.36
N LEU A 77 4.84 -0.66 -4.11
CA LEU A 77 3.96 -1.72 -3.61
C LEU A 77 2.60 -1.68 -4.30
N GLN A 78 2.06 -0.49 -4.60
CA GLN A 78 0.79 -0.34 -5.29
C GLN A 78 0.86 -0.91 -6.71
N ASN A 79 1.94 -0.63 -7.44
CA ASN A 79 2.16 -1.25 -8.75
C ASN A 79 2.21 -2.79 -8.67
N LYS A 80 2.87 -3.35 -7.65
CA LYS A 80 2.89 -4.81 -7.42
C LYS A 80 1.49 -5.34 -7.12
N PHE A 81 0.71 -4.60 -6.33
CA PHE A 81 -0.66 -4.95 -6.02
C PHE A 81 -1.50 -4.96 -7.28
N ASP A 82 -1.42 -3.91 -8.10
CA ASP A 82 -2.19 -3.79 -9.34
C ASP A 82 -1.85 -4.93 -10.32
N VAL A 83 -0.57 -5.32 -10.43
CA VAL A 83 -0.13 -6.46 -11.26
C VAL A 83 -0.69 -7.78 -10.73
N LEU A 84 -0.55 -8.06 -9.44
CA LEU A 84 -1.06 -9.31 -8.84
C LEU A 84 -2.59 -9.37 -8.86
N HIS A 85 -3.24 -8.22 -8.68
CA HIS A 85 -4.68 -8.08 -8.75
C HIS A 85 -5.17 -8.35 -10.18
N ALA A 86 -4.49 -7.79 -11.20
CA ALA A 86 -4.79 -8.07 -12.60
C ALA A 86 -4.60 -9.55 -12.94
N GLN A 87 -3.52 -10.18 -12.49
CA GLN A 87 -3.27 -11.62 -12.69
C GLN A 87 -4.32 -12.52 -11.99
N SER A 88 -4.83 -12.09 -10.84
CA SER A 88 -5.87 -12.83 -10.10
C SER A 88 -7.25 -12.68 -10.72
N ALA A 89 -7.45 -11.69 -11.60
CA ALA A 89 -8.73 -11.44 -12.26
C ALA A 89 -8.95 -12.31 -13.53
N GLU A 90 -7.88 -12.87 -14.10
CA GLU A 90 -7.93 -13.76 -15.29
C GLU A 90 -8.51 -15.15 -14.96
#